data_AF-A0A527ZDN6-F1
#
_entry.id   AF-A0A527ZDN6-F1
#
_cell.length_a   1.000
_cell.length_b   1.000
_cell.length_c   1.000
_cell.angle_alpha   90.00
_cell.angle_beta   90.00
_cell.angle_gamma   90.00
#
_symmetry.space_group_name_H-M   'P 1'
#
loop_
_entity.id
_entity.type
_entity.pdbx_description
1 polymer ?
#
loop_
_entity_poly.entity_id
_entity_poly.type
_entity_poly.pdbx_seq_one_letter_code
_entity_poly.pdbx_strand_id
1 'polypeptide(L)'
;SAHAAQPAPWEVTFQPAATDMMRQIALFEQYTLWFIVPITLFVLFLLAYCILKFRASVNPIPSRTSHNTLIEVIWTVGPVVVL
;
A
#
# COMPACT_ATOMS: atom_id res chain seq x y z
N SER A 1 21.19 35.96 -5.85
CA SER A 1 21.62 34.62 -5.44
C SER A 1 20.50 33.64 -5.75
N ALA A 2 20.76 32.62 -6.56
CA ALA A 2 19.78 31.53 -6.76
C ALA A 2 19.95 30.57 -5.57
N HIS A 3 19.19 30.79 -4.50
CA HIS A 3 19.13 29.83 -3.41
C HIS A 3 18.33 28.62 -3.92
N ALA A 4 19.00 27.47 -4.08
CA ALA A 4 18.29 26.21 -4.26
C ALA A 4 17.42 25.95 -3.03
N ALA A 5 16.24 25.35 -3.22
CA ALA A 5 15.44 24.88 -2.10
C ALA A 5 16.29 23.89 -1.27
N GLN A 6 16.28 24.08 0.05
CA GLN A 6 17.06 23.25 0.99
C GLN A 6 16.11 22.35 1.79
N PRO A 7 16.59 21.19 2.28
CA PRO A 7 15.77 20.32 3.12
C PRO A 7 15.36 21.06 4.39
N ALA A 8 14.09 20.93 4.78
CA ALA A 8 13.61 21.48 6.04
C ALA A 8 13.65 20.40 7.16
N PRO A 9 13.87 20.78 8.43
CA PRO A 9 13.70 19.84 9.53
C PRO A 9 12.32 19.17 9.49
N TRP A 10 12.30 17.84 9.60
CA TRP A 10 11.08 17.00 9.57
C TRP A 10 10.34 16.92 8.23
N GLU A 11 11.00 17.28 7.12
CA GLU A 11 10.43 17.10 5.79
C GLU A 11 10.34 15.60 5.44
N VAL A 12 9.16 15.16 5.01
CA VAL A 12 8.86 13.75 4.67
C VAL A 12 8.50 13.55 3.20
N THR A 13 8.49 14.64 2.43
CA THR A 13 8.18 14.67 1.00
C THR A 13 9.36 15.20 0.21
N PHE A 14 9.27 15.19 -1.12
CA PHE A 14 10.26 15.83 -1.96
C PHE A 14 10.33 17.35 -1.76
N GLN A 15 11.51 17.90 -1.99
CA GLN A 15 11.71 19.35 -2.11
C GLN A 15 10.88 19.93 -3.28
N PRO A 16 10.57 21.25 -3.23
CA PRO A 16 9.91 21.94 -4.34
C PRO A 16 10.62 21.72 -5.68
N ALA A 17 9.85 21.29 -6.69
CA ALA A 17 10.39 20.97 -7.99
C ALA A 17 11.02 22.20 -8.68
N ALA A 18 12.33 22.14 -8.91
CA ALA A 18 13.07 23.16 -9.65
C ALA A 18 12.99 22.99 -11.18
N THR A 19 12.51 21.84 -11.67
CA THR A 19 12.40 21.50 -13.08
C THR A 19 11.07 20.80 -13.38
N ASP A 20 10.62 20.84 -14.63
CA ASP A 20 9.40 20.12 -15.05
C ASP A 20 9.56 18.61 -14.93
N MET A 21 10.77 18.07 -15.09
CA MET A 21 11.06 16.66 -14.87
C MET A 21 10.80 16.26 -13.42
N MET A 22 11.27 17.07 -12.45
CA MET A 22 11.01 16.79 -11.04
C MET A 22 9.52 16.89 -10.70
N ARG A 23 8.78 17.79 -11.36
CA ARG A 23 7.31 17.88 -11.20
C ARG A 23 6.62 16.59 -11.65
N GLN A 24 7.06 15.99 -12.76
CA GLN A 24 6.51 14.71 -13.23
C GLN A 24 6.81 13.57 -12.25
N ILE A 25 8.02 13.52 -11.68
CA ILE A 25 8.40 12.53 -10.67
C ILE A 25 7.54 12.65 -9.41
N ALA A 26 7.35 13.87 -8.89
CA ALA A 26 6.53 14.10 -7.71
C ALA A 26 5.06 13.72 -7.94
N LEU A 27 4.51 14.03 -9.12
CA LEU A 27 3.15 13.60 -9.47
C LEU A 27 3.03 12.08 -9.58
N PHE A 28 4.03 11.42 -10.16
CA PHE A 28 4.06 9.96 -10.26
C PHE A 28 4.16 9.29 -8.88
N GLU A 29 4.96 9.84 -7.98
CA GLU A 29 5.07 9.34 -6.61
C GLU A 29 3.74 9.46 -5.86
N GLN A 30 3.09 10.63 -5.91
CA GLN A 30 1.78 10.82 -5.29
C GLN A 30 0.72 9.89 -5.88
N TYR A 31 0.69 9.76 -7.21
CA TYR A 31 -0.20 8.84 -7.90
C TYR A 31 0.02 7.39 -7.46
N THR A 32 1.28 6.96 -7.33
CA THR A 32 1.63 5.61 -6.90
C THR A 32 1.25 5.36 -5.44
N LEU A 33 1.49 6.34 -4.54
CA LEU A 33 1.11 6.25 -3.14
C LEU A 33 -0.41 6.08 -2.95
N TRP A 34 -1.22 6.68 -3.82
CA TRP A 34 -2.68 6.50 -3.81
C TRP A 34 -3.12 5.04 -4.02
N PHE A 35 -2.30 4.19 -4.63
CA PHE A 35 -2.58 2.75 -4.73
C PHE A 35 -1.91 1.94 -3.62
N ILE A 36 -0.66 2.24 -3.28
CA ILE A 36 0.10 1.48 -2.27
C ILE A 36 -0.53 1.63 -0.87
N VAL A 37 -0.93 2.84 -0.48
CA VAL A 37 -1.45 3.09 0.88
C VAL A 37 -2.74 2.29 1.15
N PRO A 38 -3.78 2.32 0.30
CA PRO A 38 -4.97 1.50 0.51
C PRO A 38 -4.68 -0.01 0.53
N ILE A 39 -3.81 -0.51 -0.36
CA ILE A 39 -3.48 -1.94 -0.41
C ILE A 39 -2.76 -2.38 0.86
N THR A 40 -1.78 -1.60 1.32
CA THR A 40 -1.05 -1.91 2.56
C THR A 40 -1.95 -1.87 3.79
N LEU A 41 -2.87 -0.90 3.87
CA LEU A 41 -3.88 -0.85 4.92
C LEU A 41 -4.86 -2.02 4.87
N PHE A 42 -5.27 -2.44 3.67
CA PHE A 42 -6.12 -3.61 3.48
C PHE A 42 -5.43 -4.90 3.95
N VAL A 43 -4.18 -5.11 3.56
CA VAL A 43 -3.39 -6.27 4.01
C VAL A 43 -3.18 -6.23 5.52
N LEU A 44 -2.84 -5.06 6.08
CA LEU A 44 -2.68 -4.87 7.53
C LEU A 44 -3.98 -5.22 8.27
N PHE A 45 -5.12 -4.76 7.76
CA PHE A 45 -6.43 -5.09 8.32
C PHE A 45 -6.69 -6.60 8.30
N LEU A 46 -6.44 -7.29 7.18
CA LEU A 46 -6.62 -8.73 7.08
C LEU A 46 -5.70 -9.49 8.05
N LEU A 47 -4.44 -9.07 8.19
CA LEU A 47 -3.52 -9.68 9.15
C LEU A 47 -3.99 -9.47 10.59
N ALA A 48 -4.38 -8.25 10.96
CA ALA A 48 -4.93 -7.97 12.28
C ALA A 48 -6.19 -8.80 12.55
N TYR A 49 -7.09 -8.90 11.56
CA TYR A 49 -8.27 -9.76 11.64
C TYR A 49 -7.88 -11.23 11.86
N CYS A 50 -6.91 -11.74 11.10
CA CYS A 50 -6.44 -13.12 11.25
C CYS A 50 -5.86 -13.39 12.65
N ILE A 51 -5.02 -12.49 13.16
CA ILE A 51 -4.41 -12.61 14.49
C ILE A 51 -5.49 -12.64 15.58
N LEU A 52 -6.47 -11.74 15.51
CA LEU A 52 -7.49 -11.62 16.56
C LEU A 52 -8.55 -12.72 16.50
N LYS A 53 -8.97 -13.12 15.29
CA LYS A 53 -10.07 -14.05 15.06
C LYS A 53 -9.63 -15.52 15.06
N PHE A 54 -8.47 -15.84 14.48
CA PHE A 54 -8.04 -17.22 14.25
C PHE A 54 -6.95 -17.71 15.22
N ARG A 55 -6.68 -16.98 16.31
CA ARG A 55 -5.82 -17.47 17.40
C ARG A 55 -6.36 -18.74 18.05
N ALA A 56 -5.46 -19.57 18.58
CA ALA A 56 -5.78 -20.88 19.15
C ALA A 56 -6.85 -20.85 20.27
N SER A 57 -6.91 -19.77 21.06
CA SER A 57 -7.92 -19.64 22.12
C SER A 57 -9.34 -19.38 21.60
N VAL A 58 -9.49 -18.80 20.41
CA VAL A 58 -10.78 -18.42 19.82
C VAL A 58 -11.20 -19.40 18.71
N ASN A 59 -10.23 -20.02 18.04
CA ASN A 59 -10.45 -20.95 16.94
C ASN A 59 -9.75 -22.30 17.19
N PRO A 60 -10.25 -23.13 18.13
CA PRO A 60 -9.60 -24.38 18.53
C PRO A 60 -9.66 -25.48 17.45
N ILE A 61 -10.65 -25.44 16.55
CA ILE A 61 -10.81 -26.40 15.45
C ILE A 61 -10.66 -25.63 14.13
N PRO A 62 -9.52 -25.71 13.44
CA PRO A 62 -9.30 -24.97 12.20
C PRO A 62 -10.11 -25.55 11.04
N SER A 63 -10.46 -24.69 10.08
CA SER A 63 -11.03 -25.09 8.80
C SER A 63 -10.04 -25.95 8.00
N ARG A 64 -10.57 -26.85 7.16
CA ARG A 64 -9.78 -27.72 6.25
C ARG A 64 -9.89 -27.29 4.77
N THR A 65 -10.42 -26.11 4.51
CA THR A 65 -10.56 -25.55 3.14
C THR A 65 -9.18 -25.20 2.57
N SER A 66 -8.77 -25.86 1.50
CA SER A 66 -7.45 -25.60 0.86
C SER A 66 -7.53 -24.65 -0.34
N HIS A 67 -8.68 -24.55 -1.00
CA HIS A 67 -8.83 -23.79 -2.24
C HIS A 67 -10.14 -23.03 -2.28
N ASN A 68 -10.10 -21.87 -2.93
CA ASN A 68 -11.30 -21.11 -3.28
C ASN A 68 -11.04 -20.37 -4.60
N THR A 69 -11.41 -20.99 -5.71
CA THR A 69 -11.18 -20.49 -7.06
C THR A 69 -11.75 -19.09 -7.28
N LEU A 70 -12.88 -18.75 -6.66
CA LEU A 70 -13.47 -17.43 -6.81
C LEU A 70 -12.58 -16.35 -6.19
N ILE A 71 -12.09 -16.57 -4.97
CA ILE A 71 -11.21 -15.61 -4.30
C ILE A 71 -9.85 -15.57 -5.04
N GLU A 72 -9.36 -16.72 -5.52
CA GLU A 72 -8.15 -16.81 -6.36
C GLU A 72 -8.22 -15.90 -7.59
N VAL A 73 -9.34 -15.92 -8.30
CA VAL A 73 -9.57 -15.03 -9.45
C VAL A 73 -9.63 -13.56 -9.02
N ILE A 74 -10.30 -13.25 -7.91
CA ILE A 74 -10.42 -11.87 -7.42
C ILE A 74 -9.05 -11.28 -7.08
N TRP A 75 -8.20 -11.99 -6.34
CA TRP A 75 -6.90 -11.45 -5.94
C TRP A 75 -5.85 -11.51 -7.05
N THR A 76 -6.08 -12.23 -8.15
CA THR A 76 -5.18 -12.22 -9.32
C THR A 76 -5.56 -11.11 -10.29
N VAL A 77 -6.86 -10.95 -10.56
CA VAL A 77 -7.36 -9.88 -11.45
C VAL A 77 -7.25 -8.50 -10.78
N GLY A 78 -7.47 -8.42 -9.46
CA GLY A 78 -7.39 -7.15 -8.71
C GLY A 78 -6.07 -6.40 -8.93
N PRO A 79 -4.90 -7.01 -8.66
CA PRO A 79 -3.60 -6.41 -8.93
C PRO A 79 -3.38 -6.07 -10.40
N VAL A 80 -3.86 -6.91 -11.34
CA VAL A 80 -3.71 -6.66 -12.78
C VAL A 80 -4.45 -5.40 -13.23
N VAL A 81 -5.58 -5.06 -12.61
CA VAL A 81 -6.33 -3.83 -12.93
C VAL A 81 -5.70 -2.58 -12.31
N VAL A 82 -4.98 -2.74 -11.20
CA VAL A 82 -4.35 -1.63 -10.46
C VAL A 82 -2.99 -1.23 -11.04
N LEU A 83 -2.25 -2.19 -11.60
CA LEU A 83 -0.93 -1.98 -12.21
C LEU A 83 -1.04 -1.44 -13.65
#